data_AF-A0A944JGH2-F1
#
_entry.id   AF-A0A944JGH2-F1
#
_cell.length_a   1.000
_cell.length_b   1.000
_cell.length_c   1.000
_cell.angle_alpha   90.00
_cell.angle_beta   90.00
_cell.angle_gamma   90.00
#
_symmetry.space_group_name_H-M   'P 1'
#
loop_
_entity.id
_entity.type
_entity.pdbx_description
1 polymer ?
#
loop_
_entity_poly.entity_id
_entity_poly.type
_entity_poly.pdbx_seq_one_letter_code
_entity_poly.pdbx_strand_id
1 'polypeptide(L)'
;GVGAVVLVSIRPLGLIWFAGALVFGLLLARRGALLPLLRGKVLWIWTGLLGAATAVALLWASAHPDHPVLNSTHTPGDAARLTLGYTNLYVQHMIGTFGWLDPPAPAFTFLVWLGAIAVVVVLGISFGRKRETVALIGMLVAIVMVPVAAQASHVEKVGMVWQGRYLMPFAVGLPLMAVLICASRAPERGFPWRRLAGYCAGALALANAAAFFWTLRRFAVGTYGPWLPTPAHWAPPGGWVLWTGVYTAAAIALALPALVRDRVPAAPEPAKAAADADLGDFARVTPVR
;
A
#
# COMPACT_ATOMS: atom_id res chain seq x y z
N GLY A 1 -6.11 -13.49 -12.03
CA GLY A 1 -7.35 -13.88 -12.72
C GLY A 1 -8.50 -13.01 -12.27
N VAL A 2 -9.27 -13.47 -11.29
CA VAL A 2 -10.47 -12.79 -10.76
C VAL A 2 -10.26 -11.29 -10.51
N GLY A 3 -9.28 -10.90 -9.70
CA GLY A 3 -9.05 -9.49 -9.38
C GLY A 3 -8.77 -8.61 -10.61
N ALA A 4 -8.12 -9.14 -11.65
CA ALA A 4 -7.85 -8.40 -12.88
C ALA A 4 -9.12 -8.18 -13.70
N VAL A 5 -9.95 -9.23 -13.82
CA VAL A 5 -11.25 -9.16 -14.52
C VAL A 5 -12.16 -8.15 -13.83
N VAL A 6 -12.30 -8.26 -12.50
CA VAL A 6 -13.12 -7.34 -11.70
C VAL A 6 -12.61 -5.90 -11.82
N LEU A 7 -11.30 -5.69 -11.77
CA LEU A 7 -10.69 -4.35 -11.85
C LEU A 7 -10.99 -3.65 -13.19
N VAL A 8 -10.89 -4.38 -14.30
CA VAL A 8 -11.19 -3.84 -15.64
C VAL A 8 -12.69 -3.59 -15.82
N SER A 9 -13.54 -4.43 -15.23
CA SER A 9 -15.00 -4.27 -15.31
C SER A 9 -15.55 -3.10 -14.48
N ILE A 10 -14.91 -2.74 -13.36
CA ILE A 10 -15.41 -1.66 -12.47
C ILE A 10 -14.96 -0.28 -12.92
N ARG A 11 -13.77 -0.16 -13.53
CA ARG A 11 -13.25 1.14 -14.00
C ARG A 11 -12.49 1.03 -15.32
N PRO A 12 -12.67 1.97 -16.25
CA PRO A 12 -11.85 2.06 -17.47
C PRO A 12 -10.34 2.16 -17.19
N LEU A 13 -9.95 2.89 -16.13
CA LEU A 13 -8.55 2.99 -15.69
C LEU A 13 -7.98 1.67 -15.13
N GLY A 14 -8.83 0.65 -14.92
CA GLY A 14 -8.45 -0.68 -14.42
C GLY A 14 -7.32 -1.35 -15.21
N LEU A 15 -7.27 -1.11 -16.52
CA LEU A 15 -6.23 -1.64 -17.41
C LEU A 15 -4.83 -1.11 -17.07
N ILE A 16 -4.71 0.18 -16.76
CA ILE A 16 -3.42 0.81 -16.42
C ILE A 16 -2.90 0.22 -15.11
N TRP A 17 -3.77 0.04 -14.12
CA TRP A 17 -3.41 -0.56 -12.84
C TRP A 17 -2.98 -2.02 -12.99
N PHE A 18 -3.71 -2.79 -13.81
CA PHE A 18 -3.33 -4.18 -14.10
C PHE A 18 -2.01 -4.27 -14.85
N ALA A 19 -1.81 -3.45 -15.89
CA ALA A 19 -0.58 -3.39 -16.66
C ALA A 19 0.62 -3.02 -15.77
N GLY A 20 0.43 -2.02 -14.90
CA GLY A 20 1.43 -1.65 -13.90
C GLY A 20 1.76 -2.80 -12.94
N ALA A 21 0.75 -3.44 -12.35
CA ALA A 21 0.95 -4.60 -11.48
C ALA A 21 1.70 -5.75 -12.19
N LEU A 22 1.38 -5.99 -13.47
CA LEU A 22 2.08 -6.97 -14.31
C LEU A 22 3.54 -6.57 -14.52
N VAL A 23 3.82 -5.35 -14.99
CA VAL A 23 5.19 -4.86 -15.24
C VAL A 23 6.05 -4.94 -13.99
N PHE A 24 5.58 -4.38 -12.87
CA PHE A 24 6.34 -4.39 -11.62
C PHE A 24 6.46 -5.80 -11.02
N GLY A 25 5.42 -6.62 -11.14
CA GLY A 25 5.45 -8.03 -10.76
C GLY A 25 6.48 -8.83 -11.57
N LEU A 26 6.57 -8.59 -12.88
CA LEU A 26 7.57 -9.21 -13.75
C LEU A 26 8.99 -8.75 -13.42
N LEU A 27 9.19 -7.48 -13.06
CA LEU A 27 10.48 -6.96 -12.61
C LEU A 27 10.95 -7.63 -11.30
N LEU A 28 10.02 -7.95 -10.41
CA LEU A 28 10.28 -8.68 -9.16
C LEU A 28 10.39 -10.21 -9.35
N ALA A 29 9.82 -10.75 -10.42
CA ALA A 29 9.80 -12.19 -10.65
C ALA A 29 11.23 -12.76 -10.80
N ARG A 30 11.45 -13.94 -10.17
CA ARG A 30 12.71 -14.69 -10.30
C ARG A 30 12.92 -15.17 -11.73
N ARG A 31 14.17 -15.21 -12.19
CA ARG A 31 14.53 -15.80 -13.49
C ARG A 31 14.03 -17.24 -13.52
N GLY A 32 13.34 -17.62 -14.60
CA GLY A 32 12.76 -18.96 -14.76
C GLY A 32 11.36 -19.16 -14.18
N ALA A 33 10.81 -18.23 -13.39
CA ALA A 33 9.45 -18.35 -12.84
C ALA A 33 8.36 -18.20 -13.93
N LEU A 34 8.68 -17.59 -15.07
CA LEU A 34 7.72 -17.30 -16.13
C LEU A 34 7.39 -18.51 -17.01
N LEU A 35 8.39 -19.35 -17.31
CA LEU A 35 8.20 -20.45 -18.24
C LEU A 35 7.17 -21.49 -17.74
N PRO A 36 7.17 -21.88 -16.45
CA PRO A 36 6.11 -22.74 -15.90
C PRO A 36 4.73 -22.09 -15.96
N LEU A 37 4.63 -20.79 -15.69
CA LEU A 37 3.36 -20.05 -15.73
C LEU A 37 2.78 -20.01 -17.16
N LEU A 38 3.63 -19.74 -18.15
CA LEU A 38 3.25 -19.70 -19.57
C LEU A 38 2.81 -21.05 -20.12
N ARG A 39 3.25 -22.16 -19.52
CA ARG A 39 2.81 -23.51 -19.86
C ARG A 39 1.48 -23.90 -19.21
N GLY A 40 1.03 -23.15 -18.21
CA GLY A 40 -0.22 -23.44 -17.51
C GLY A 40 -1.45 -23.03 -18.31
N LYS A 41 -2.37 -23.97 -18.56
CA LYS A 41 -3.68 -23.69 -19.19
C LYS A 41 -4.48 -22.62 -18.44
N VAL A 42 -4.37 -22.60 -17.11
CA VAL A 42 -5.05 -21.65 -16.23
C VAL A 42 -4.66 -20.20 -16.54
N LEU A 43 -3.39 -19.92 -16.86
CA LEU A 43 -2.96 -18.58 -17.24
C LEU A 43 -3.71 -18.12 -18.49
N TRP A 44 -3.71 -18.94 -19.54
CA TRP A 44 -4.36 -18.63 -20.82
C TRP A 44 -5.88 -18.49 -20.69
N ILE A 45 -6.52 -19.30 -19.86
CA ILE A 45 -7.95 -19.15 -19.54
C ILE A 45 -8.20 -17.75 -18.94
N TRP A 46 -7.42 -17.35 -17.93
CA TRP A 46 -7.58 -16.04 -17.31
C TRP A 46 -7.20 -14.88 -18.24
N THR A 47 -6.19 -15.04 -19.09
CA THR A 47 -5.82 -14.06 -20.10
C THR A 47 -6.94 -13.90 -21.13
N GLY A 48 -7.55 -15.00 -21.58
CA GLY A 48 -8.72 -14.97 -22.47
C GLY A 48 -9.92 -14.30 -21.83
N LEU A 49 -10.25 -14.64 -20.58
CA LEU A 49 -11.32 -14.00 -19.82
C LEU A 49 -11.08 -12.50 -19.61
N LEU A 50 -9.84 -12.11 -19.31
CA LEU A 50 -9.46 -10.70 -19.17
C LEU A 50 -9.58 -9.97 -20.50
N GLY A 51 -9.14 -10.59 -21.61
CA GLY A 51 -9.28 -10.03 -22.96
C GLY A 51 -10.75 -9.83 -23.34
N ALA A 52 -11.60 -10.82 -23.08
CA ALA A 52 -13.04 -10.73 -23.32
C ALA A 52 -13.69 -9.63 -22.48
N ALA A 53 -13.41 -9.58 -21.16
CA ALA A 53 -13.92 -8.53 -20.28
C ALA A 53 -13.48 -7.13 -20.71
N THR A 54 -12.23 -7.00 -21.15
CA THR A 54 -11.69 -5.74 -21.69
C THR A 54 -12.40 -5.33 -22.97
N ALA A 55 -12.61 -6.26 -23.90
CA ALA A 55 -13.32 -5.99 -25.16
C ALA A 55 -14.76 -5.53 -24.89
N VAL A 56 -15.49 -6.23 -24.01
CA VAL A 56 -16.85 -5.85 -23.61
C VAL A 56 -16.86 -4.46 -22.96
N ALA A 57 -15.91 -4.17 -22.07
CA ALA A 57 -15.81 -2.86 -21.41
C ALA A 57 -15.53 -1.72 -22.41
N LEU A 58 -14.64 -1.94 -23.38
CA LEU A 58 -14.32 -0.95 -24.42
C LEU A 58 -15.50 -0.74 -25.38
N LEU A 59 -16.16 -1.82 -25.80
CA LEU A 59 -17.36 -1.75 -26.63
C LEU A 59 -18.45 -0.96 -25.92
N TRP A 60 -18.74 -1.29 -24.67
CA TRP A 60 -19.69 -0.55 -23.84
C TRP A 60 -19.32 0.93 -23.72
N ALA A 61 -18.06 1.23 -23.39
CA ALA A 61 -17.58 2.60 -23.27
C ALA A 61 -17.66 3.40 -24.58
N SER A 62 -17.46 2.75 -25.73
CA SER A 62 -17.55 3.39 -27.05
C SER A 62 -18.99 3.60 -27.53
N ALA A 63 -19.91 2.72 -27.13
CA ALA A 63 -21.31 2.76 -27.54
C ALA A 63 -22.20 3.51 -26.54
N HIS A 64 -21.69 3.84 -25.35
CA HIS A 64 -22.46 4.53 -24.33
C HIS A 64 -22.74 5.99 -24.71
N PRO A 65 -24.00 6.42 -24.77
CA PRO A 65 -24.37 7.77 -25.22
C PRO A 65 -23.95 8.87 -24.23
N ASP A 66 -23.74 8.52 -22.96
CA ASP A 66 -23.35 9.46 -21.90
C ASP A 66 -21.82 9.58 -21.80
N HIS A 67 -21.28 10.63 -22.40
CA HIS A 67 -19.91 11.06 -22.18
C HIS A 67 -19.92 12.37 -21.39
N PRO A 68 -19.26 12.43 -20.21
CA PRO A 68 -19.08 13.70 -19.52
C PRO A 68 -18.18 14.60 -20.37
N VAL A 69 -18.77 15.51 -21.12
CA VAL A 69 -18.07 16.59 -21.82
C VAL A 69 -18.00 17.76 -20.87
N LEU A 70 -16.92 17.83 -20.10
CA LEU A 70 -16.61 19.01 -19.31
C LEU A 70 -15.78 19.91 -20.21
N ASN A 71 -16.38 21.00 -20.70
CA ASN A 71 -15.66 22.01 -21.49
C ASN A 71 -14.48 22.52 -20.66
N SER A 72 -13.27 22.14 -21.07
CA SER A 72 -12.03 22.54 -20.41
C SER A 72 -11.33 23.60 -21.25
N THR A 73 -10.87 24.66 -20.57
CA THR A 73 -10.04 25.70 -21.18
C THR A 73 -8.54 25.40 -21.05
N HIS A 74 -8.17 24.27 -20.43
CA HIS A 74 -6.77 23.92 -20.19
C HIS A 74 -6.16 23.17 -21.35
N THR A 75 -4.95 23.57 -21.75
CA THR A 75 -4.14 22.80 -22.69
C THR A 75 -3.53 21.56 -22.02
N PRO A 76 -3.15 20.52 -22.78
CA PRO A 76 -2.42 19.38 -22.24
C PRO A 76 -1.14 19.74 -21.47
N GLY A 77 -0.42 20.78 -21.91
CA GLY A 77 0.79 21.26 -21.25
C GLY A 77 0.51 21.92 -19.90
N ASP A 78 -0.56 22.72 -19.81
CA ASP A 78 -0.99 23.34 -18.55
C ASP A 78 -1.48 22.28 -17.57
N ALA A 79 -2.26 21.31 -18.05
CA ALA A 79 -2.72 20.18 -17.26
C ALA A 79 -1.55 19.41 -16.66
N ALA A 80 -0.52 19.09 -17.46
CA ALA A 80 0.67 18.41 -16.97
C ALA A 80 1.39 19.20 -15.85
N ARG A 81 1.57 20.52 -16.05
CA ARG A 81 2.20 21.40 -15.05
C ARG A 81 1.39 21.49 -13.76
N LEU A 82 0.08 21.68 -13.87
CA LEU A 82 -0.83 21.75 -12.72
C LEU A 82 -0.85 20.43 -11.95
N THR A 83 -0.94 19.30 -12.65
CA THR A 83 -0.92 17.97 -12.05
C THR A 83 0.37 17.69 -11.29
N LEU A 84 1.53 18.13 -11.82
CA LEU A 84 2.79 18.08 -11.07
C LEU A 84 2.74 18.94 -9.80
N GLY A 85 2.18 20.15 -9.90
CA GLY A 85 1.96 21.03 -8.73
C GLY A 85 1.02 20.42 -7.68
N TYR A 86 0.08 19.57 -8.07
CA TYR A 86 -0.85 18.88 -7.18
C TYR A 86 -0.27 17.64 -6.49
N THR A 87 1.02 17.33 -6.65
CA THR A 87 1.63 16.14 -6.02
C THR A 87 1.37 16.08 -4.52
N ASN A 88 1.57 17.20 -3.80
CA ASN A 88 1.31 17.25 -2.35
C ASN A 88 -0.18 17.02 -2.02
N LEU A 89 -1.08 17.62 -2.80
CA LEU A 89 -2.52 17.44 -2.64
C LEU A 89 -2.92 15.98 -2.88
N TYR A 90 -2.33 15.32 -3.88
CA TYR A 90 -2.59 13.91 -4.15
C TYR A 90 -2.10 13.00 -3.03
N VAL A 91 -0.95 13.30 -2.42
CA VAL A 91 -0.48 12.60 -1.22
C VAL A 91 -1.50 12.71 -0.09
N GLN A 92 -2.06 13.91 0.12
CA GLN A 92 -3.10 14.10 1.14
C GLN A 92 -4.36 13.29 0.84
N HIS A 93 -4.82 13.31 -0.42
CA HIS A 93 -5.98 12.53 -0.88
C HIS A 93 -5.80 11.01 -0.73
N MET A 94 -4.56 10.51 -0.79
CA MET A 94 -4.28 9.07 -0.61
C MET A 94 -4.28 8.65 0.87
N ILE A 95 -3.92 9.55 1.78
CA ILE A 95 -3.66 9.20 3.19
C ILE A 95 -4.81 9.60 4.12
N GLY A 96 -5.31 10.83 3.98
CA GLY A 96 -6.03 11.47 5.09
C GLY A 96 -7.13 12.44 4.70
N THR A 97 -7.45 12.61 3.42
CA THR A 97 -8.60 13.42 3.00
C THR A 97 -9.80 12.49 2.79
N PHE A 98 -10.72 12.48 3.76
CA PHE A 98 -11.87 11.57 3.76
C PHE A 98 -13.15 12.25 3.26
N GLY A 99 -14.15 11.46 2.89
CA GLY A 99 -15.45 11.96 2.41
C GLY A 99 -15.35 12.74 1.09
N TRP A 100 -15.95 13.94 1.07
CA TRP A 100 -15.98 14.85 -0.08
C TRP A 100 -14.75 15.77 -0.12
N LEU A 101 -13.55 15.21 -0.06
CA LEU A 101 -12.28 15.96 -0.08
C LEU A 101 -12.16 17.05 1.01
N ASP A 102 -12.76 16.77 2.17
CA ASP A 102 -12.91 17.69 3.28
C ASP A 102 -11.86 17.43 4.37
N PRO A 103 -11.65 18.37 5.32
CA PRO A 103 -10.36 18.77 5.84
C PRO A 103 -9.52 17.61 6.31
N PRO A 104 -8.21 17.73 6.04
CA PRO A 104 -7.29 16.62 6.16
C PRO A 104 -7.28 16.06 7.58
N ALA A 105 -6.91 14.79 7.67
CA ALA A 105 -6.49 14.17 8.91
C ALA A 105 -5.49 15.07 9.66
N PRO A 106 -5.34 14.90 10.98
CA PRO A 106 -4.36 15.66 11.73
C PRO A 106 -2.96 15.56 11.09
N ALA A 107 -2.17 16.64 11.15
CA ALA A 107 -0.85 16.71 10.51
C ALA A 107 0.07 15.52 10.86
N PHE A 108 -0.02 15.04 12.11
CA PHE A 108 0.76 13.90 12.57
C PHE A 108 0.45 12.61 11.77
N THR A 109 -0.77 12.42 11.25
CA THR A 109 -1.13 11.26 10.42
C THR A 109 -0.26 11.20 9.18
N PHE A 110 -0.08 12.32 8.48
CA PHE A 110 0.76 12.37 7.28
C PHE A 110 2.23 12.16 7.61
N LEU A 111 2.73 12.73 8.71
CA LEU A 111 4.11 12.54 9.15
C LEU A 111 4.40 11.06 9.43
N VAL A 112 3.51 10.37 10.15
CA VAL A 112 3.67 8.94 10.46
C VAL A 112 3.57 8.09 9.19
N TRP A 113 2.61 8.37 8.32
CA TRP A 113 2.46 7.63 7.05
C TRP A 113 3.66 7.79 6.13
N LEU A 114 4.08 9.03 5.87
CA LEU A 114 5.21 9.30 4.99
C LEU A 114 6.53 8.81 5.60
N GLY A 115 6.72 8.95 6.91
CA GLY A 115 7.86 8.41 7.62
C GLY A 115 7.94 6.88 7.53
N ALA A 116 6.83 6.18 7.78
CA ALA A 116 6.77 4.73 7.67
C ALA A 116 7.05 4.24 6.24
N ILE A 117 6.45 4.89 5.23
CA ILE A 117 6.71 4.58 3.81
C ILE A 117 8.17 4.83 3.46
N ALA A 118 8.73 5.98 3.86
CA ALA A 118 10.13 6.32 3.60
C ALA A 118 11.08 5.29 4.20
N VAL A 119 10.85 4.88 5.45
CA VAL A 119 11.65 3.85 6.13
C VAL A 119 11.62 2.53 5.34
N VAL A 120 10.43 2.00 5.04
CA VAL A 120 10.37 0.69 4.35
C VAL A 120 10.92 0.76 2.92
N VAL A 121 10.72 1.87 2.21
CA VAL A 121 11.27 2.08 0.87
C VAL A 121 12.80 2.15 0.91
N VAL A 122 13.38 2.90 1.85
CA VAL A 122 14.84 2.98 2.03
C VAL A 122 15.41 1.60 2.36
N LEU A 123 14.75 0.82 3.21
CA LEU A 123 15.16 -0.57 3.49
C LEU A 123 15.07 -1.46 2.24
N GLY A 124 13.99 -1.33 1.46
CA GLY A 124 13.82 -2.07 0.21
C GLY A 124 14.90 -1.74 -0.81
N ILE A 125 15.29 -0.46 -0.93
CA ILE A 125 16.40 -0.01 -1.79
C ILE A 125 17.73 -0.55 -1.28
N SER A 126 17.95 -0.53 0.04
CA SER A 126 19.21 -0.93 0.68
C SER A 126 19.49 -2.43 0.56
N PHE A 127 18.46 -3.27 0.69
CA PHE A 127 18.59 -4.73 0.59
C PHE A 127 18.33 -5.27 -0.82
N GLY A 128 17.74 -4.47 -1.71
CA GLY A 128 17.37 -4.88 -3.05
C GLY A 128 18.56 -5.02 -4.00
N ARG A 129 18.41 -5.91 -4.98
CA ARG A 129 19.30 -5.95 -6.16
C ARG A 129 18.99 -4.77 -7.08
N LYS A 130 19.94 -4.39 -7.96
CA LYS A 130 19.76 -3.33 -8.97
C LYS A 130 18.39 -3.37 -9.68
N ARG A 131 17.92 -4.55 -10.10
CA ARG A 131 16.61 -4.74 -10.75
C ARG A 131 15.42 -4.44 -9.83
N GLU A 132 15.50 -4.85 -8.57
CA GLU A 132 14.47 -4.64 -7.55
C GLU A 132 14.42 -3.14 -7.16
N THR A 133 15.58 -2.50 -7.02
CA THR A 133 15.72 -1.06 -6.81
C THR A 133 15.14 -0.25 -7.97
N VAL A 134 15.44 -0.64 -9.22
CA VAL A 134 14.85 0.01 -10.42
C VAL A 134 13.33 -0.16 -10.43
N ALA A 135 12.80 -1.30 -10.00
CA ALA A 135 11.35 -1.48 -9.87
C ALA A 135 10.72 -0.55 -8.81
N LEU A 136 11.36 -0.40 -7.64
CA LEU A 136 10.91 0.53 -6.60
C LEU A 136 10.93 1.99 -7.07
N ILE A 137 12.05 2.43 -7.68
CA ILE A 137 12.18 3.79 -8.21
C ILE A 137 11.18 4.00 -9.35
N GLY A 138 11.03 3.02 -10.25
CA GLY A 138 10.05 3.06 -11.33
C GLY A 138 8.61 3.21 -10.82
N MET A 139 8.27 2.57 -9.70
CA MET A 139 6.96 2.72 -9.06
C MET A 139 6.78 4.12 -8.46
N LEU A 140 7.81 4.67 -7.81
CA LEU A 140 7.78 6.04 -7.30
C LEU A 140 7.58 7.05 -8.44
N VAL A 141 8.27 6.86 -9.55
CA VAL A 141 8.09 7.65 -10.78
C VAL A 141 6.68 7.46 -11.34
N ALA A 142 6.15 6.23 -11.37
CA ALA A 142 4.80 5.97 -11.86
C ALA A 142 3.72 6.68 -11.02
N ILE A 143 3.86 6.72 -9.69
CA ILE A 143 2.92 7.44 -8.81
C ILE A 143 2.82 8.93 -9.19
N VAL A 144 3.93 9.54 -9.63
CA VAL A 144 3.96 10.96 -10.03
C VAL A 144 3.60 11.16 -11.49
N MET A 145 4.07 10.30 -12.39
CA MET A 145 3.97 10.52 -13.84
C MET A 145 2.70 9.96 -14.48
N VAL A 146 2.11 8.89 -13.93
CA VAL A 146 0.83 8.36 -14.40
C VAL A 146 -0.30 9.40 -14.36
N PRO A 147 -0.53 10.14 -13.25
CA PRO A 147 -1.59 11.15 -13.24
C PRO A 147 -1.30 12.27 -14.23
N VAL A 148 -0.02 12.66 -14.40
CA VAL A 148 0.39 13.71 -15.35
C VAL A 148 0.06 13.30 -16.78
N ALA A 149 0.43 12.09 -17.19
CA ALA A 149 0.14 11.58 -18.53
C ALA A 149 -1.36 11.38 -18.76
N ALA A 150 -2.07 10.82 -17.77
CA ALA A 150 -3.50 10.58 -17.88
C ALA A 150 -4.30 11.89 -17.95
N GLN A 151 -3.94 12.88 -17.13
CA GLN A 151 -4.62 14.16 -17.11
C GLN A 151 -4.33 14.97 -18.38
N ALA A 152 -3.06 15.08 -18.78
CA ALA A 152 -2.68 15.79 -20.00
C ALA A 152 -3.36 15.22 -21.26
N SER A 153 -3.53 13.89 -21.33
CA SER A 153 -4.14 13.24 -22.49
C SER A 153 -5.67 13.34 -22.56
N HIS A 154 -6.34 13.66 -21.45
CA HIS A 154 -7.82 13.65 -21.37
C HIS A 154 -8.42 15.00 -20.96
N VAL A 155 -7.58 16.00 -20.63
CA VAL A 155 -8.05 17.29 -20.10
C VAL A 155 -9.03 18.00 -21.01
N GLU A 156 -8.91 17.89 -22.34
CA GLU A 156 -9.81 18.54 -23.29
C GLU A 156 -11.24 17.95 -23.26
N LYS A 157 -11.38 16.70 -22.83
CA LYS A 157 -12.66 15.98 -22.81
C LYS A 157 -13.35 16.06 -21.46
N VAL A 158 -12.57 15.86 -20.39
CA VAL A 158 -13.10 15.68 -19.01
C VAL A 158 -12.62 16.74 -18.03
N GLY A 159 -11.78 17.69 -18.45
CA GLY A 159 -11.24 18.73 -17.58
C GLY A 159 -10.37 18.20 -16.45
N MET A 160 -10.18 19.03 -15.41
CA MET A 160 -9.27 18.74 -14.31
C MET A 160 -9.90 17.89 -13.20
N VAL A 161 -10.24 16.63 -13.48
CA VAL A 161 -11.00 15.74 -12.55
C VAL A 161 -10.17 14.76 -11.71
N TRP A 162 -8.85 14.69 -11.89
CA TRP A 162 -8.02 13.67 -11.23
C TRP A 162 -7.90 13.87 -9.72
N GLN A 163 -7.98 12.77 -8.96
CA GLN A 163 -7.83 12.77 -7.51
C GLN A 163 -6.73 11.79 -7.10
N GLY A 164 -5.94 12.15 -6.08
CA GLY A 164 -4.85 11.29 -5.58
C GLY A 164 -5.28 9.88 -5.23
N ARG A 165 -6.50 9.67 -4.72
CA ARG A 165 -7.06 8.34 -4.45
C ARG A 165 -7.14 7.41 -5.66
N TYR A 166 -7.10 7.93 -6.88
CA TYR A 166 -7.03 7.10 -8.09
C TYR A 166 -5.67 6.41 -8.24
N LEU A 167 -4.63 6.91 -7.58
CA LEU A 167 -3.27 6.35 -7.61
C LEU A 167 -3.01 5.30 -6.53
N MET A 168 -3.99 5.05 -5.65
CA MET A 168 -3.88 4.09 -4.54
C MET A 168 -3.34 2.71 -4.94
N PRO A 169 -3.72 2.11 -6.10
CA PRO A 169 -3.13 0.84 -6.51
C PRO A 169 -1.59 0.86 -6.61
N PHE A 170 -1.01 1.95 -7.12
CA PHE A 170 0.44 2.12 -7.18
C PHE A 170 1.02 2.51 -5.82
N ALA A 171 0.36 3.44 -5.11
CA ALA A 171 0.82 3.91 -3.81
C ALA A 171 0.86 2.80 -2.75
N VAL A 172 -0.09 1.86 -2.78
CA VAL A 172 -0.09 0.66 -1.92
C VAL A 172 0.93 -0.37 -2.42
N GLY A 173 1.12 -0.48 -3.73
CA GLY A 173 2.13 -1.36 -4.32
C GLY A 173 3.55 -1.03 -3.86
N LEU A 174 3.89 0.25 -3.72
CA LEU A 174 5.23 0.70 -3.32
C LEU A 174 5.72 0.10 -1.97
N PRO A 175 5.05 0.30 -0.82
CA PRO A 175 5.47 -0.29 0.45
C PRO A 175 5.38 -1.82 0.44
N LEU A 176 4.40 -2.41 -0.27
CA LEU A 176 4.31 -3.88 -0.40
C LEU A 176 5.53 -4.47 -1.10
N MET A 177 5.96 -3.87 -2.20
CA MET A 177 7.17 -4.29 -2.91
C MET A 177 8.42 -4.09 -2.05
N ALA A 178 8.52 -2.97 -1.34
CA ALA A 178 9.65 -2.68 -0.49
C ALA A 178 9.80 -3.73 0.63
N VAL A 179 8.69 -4.05 1.32
CA VAL A 179 8.66 -5.09 2.35
C VAL A 179 8.91 -6.49 1.76
N LEU A 180 8.40 -6.79 0.56
CA LEU A 180 8.67 -8.07 -0.12
C LEU A 180 10.16 -8.24 -0.44
N ILE A 181 10.83 -7.17 -0.86
CA ILE A 181 12.27 -7.18 -1.11
C ILE A 181 13.01 -7.41 0.21
N CYS A 182 12.67 -6.67 1.28
CA CYS A 182 13.25 -6.92 2.61
C CYS A 182 13.04 -8.37 3.05
N ALA A 183 11.82 -8.90 2.96
CA ALA A 183 11.51 -10.27 3.35
C ALA A 183 12.29 -11.34 2.56
N SER A 184 12.68 -11.02 1.33
CA SER A 184 13.39 -11.94 0.44
C SER A 184 14.92 -11.82 0.50
N ARG A 185 15.45 -10.70 1.01
CA ARG A 185 16.87 -10.32 0.86
C ARG A 185 17.54 -9.85 2.14
N ALA A 186 16.78 -9.28 3.07
CA ALA A 186 17.36 -8.71 4.26
C ALA A 186 17.97 -9.83 5.12
N PRO A 187 19.15 -9.57 5.73
CA PRO A 187 19.84 -10.57 6.53
C PRO A 187 19.00 -10.95 7.76
N GLU A 188 19.08 -12.22 8.16
CA GLU A 188 18.38 -12.72 9.36
C GLU A 188 19.04 -12.24 10.66
N ARG A 189 20.33 -11.90 10.63
CA ARG A 189 21.11 -11.42 11.78
C ARG A 189 21.68 -10.03 11.51
N GLY A 190 21.90 -9.27 12.59
CA GLY A 190 22.44 -7.91 12.54
C GLY A 190 21.34 -6.85 12.69
N PHE A 191 20.97 -6.20 11.59
CA PHE A 191 20.01 -5.09 11.63
C PHE A 191 18.57 -5.59 11.84
N PRO A 192 17.84 -5.10 12.88
CA PRO A 192 16.51 -5.60 13.25
C PRO A 192 15.40 -4.99 12.37
N TRP A 193 15.48 -5.17 11.05
CA TRP A 193 14.55 -4.57 10.09
C TRP A 193 13.09 -4.97 10.34
N ARG A 194 12.85 -6.20 10.83
CA ARG A 194 11.50 -6.73 11.10
C ARG A 194 10.86 -6.00 12.29
N ARG A 195 11.63 -5.72 13.35
CA ARG A 195 11.16 -4.91 14.49
C ARG A 195 10.82 -3.51 14.04
N LEU A 196 11.67 -2.91 13.21
CA LEU A 196 11.43 -1.59 12.64
C LEU A 196 10.17 -1.57 11.77
N ALA A 197 9.95 -2.58 10.93
CA ALA A 197 8.72 -2.74 10.15
C ALA A 197 7.50 -2.94 11.06
N GLY A 198 7.64 -3.69 12.16
CA GLY A 198 6.62 -3.83 13.19
C GLY A 198 6.27 -2.48 13.84
N TYR A 199 7.27 -1.69 14.24
CA TYR A 199 7.04 -0.33 14.77
C TYR A 199 6.37 0.59 13.76
N CYS A 200 6.75 0.50 12.47
CA CYS A 200 6.06 1.22 11.41
C CYS A 200 4.59 0.79 11.32
N ALA A 201 4.29 -0.51 11.34
CA ALA A 201 2.93 -1.02 11.31
C ALA A 201 2.10 -0.57 12.54
N GLY A 202 2.69 -0.61 13.74
CA GLY A 202 2.06 -0.12 14.97
C GLY A 202 1.79 1.39 14.93
N ALA A 203 2.77 2.18 14.48
CA ALA A 203 2.60 3.63 14.30
C ALA A 203 1.50 3.96 13.28
N LEU A 204 1.47 3.23 12.16
CA LEU A 204 0.41 3.34 11.15
C LEU A 204 -0.96 2.99 11.75
N ALA A 205 -1.07 1.93 12.56
CA ALA A 205 -2.33 1.58 13.22
C ALA A 205 -2.85 2.72 14.12
N LEU A 206 -1.97 3.34 14.91
CA LEU A 206 -2.31 4.50 15.73
C LEU A 206 -2.70 5.72 14.87
N ALA A 207 -1.96 5.99 13.80
CA ALA A 207 -2.26 7.08 12.87
C ALA A 207 -3.62 6.91 12.19
N ASN A 208 -3.97 5.69 11.81
CA ASN A 208 -5.28 5.36 11.26
C ASN A 208 -6.39 5.52 12.32
N ALA A 209 -6.18 5.04 13.54
CA ALA A 209 -7.16 5.18 14.62
C ALA A 209 -7.48 6.64 14.93
N ALA A 210 -6.45 7.49 15.01
CA ALA A 210 -6.65 8.91 15.25
C ALA A 210 -7.19 9.65 14.02
N ALA A 211 -6.86 9.24 12.78
CA ALA A 211 -7.50 9.75 11.57
C ALA A 211 -9.01 9.40 11.51
N PHE A 212 -9.37 8.18 11.90
CA PHE A 212 -10.76 7.74 12.02
C PHE A 212 -11.52 8.55 13.06
N PHE A 213 -10.97 8.67 14.28
CA PHE A 213 -11.54 9.50 15.33
C PHE A 213 -11.73 10.96 14.88
N TRP A 214 -10.73 11.54 14.22
CA TRP A 214 -10.78 12.92 13.73
C TRP A 214 -11.91 13.13 12.72
N THR A 215 -12.08 12.16 11.82
CA THR A 215 -13.15 12.16 10.83
C THR A 215 -14.52 12.01 11.49
N LEU A 216 -14.63 11.13 12.49
CA LEU A 216 -15.87 10.92 13.23
C LEU A 216 -16.24 12.16 14.06
N ARG A 217 -15.26 12.79 14.72
CA ARG A 217 -15.40 14.07 15.41
C ARG A 217 -15.92 15.14 14.45
N ARG A 218 -15.35 15.25 13.24
CA ARG A 218 -15.84 16.20 12.22
C ARG A 218 -17.33 15.98 11.93
N PHE A 219 -17.77 14.74 11.75
CA PHE A 219 -19.18 14.47 11.49
C PHE A 219 -20.07 14.80 12.69
N ALA A 220 -19.56 14.62 13.91
CA ALA A 220 -20.33 14.86 15.13
C ALA A 220 -20.44 16.35 15.51
N VAL A 221 -19.36 17.13 15.37
CA VAL A 221 -19.28 18.52 15.88
C VAL A 221 -18.72 19.54 14.89
N GLY A 222 -18.51 19.16 13.62
CA GLY A 222 -17.94 20.02 12.59
C GLY A 222 -16.43 20.22 12.69
N THR A 223 -15.86 21.03 11.79
CA THR A 223 -14.40 21.28 11.74
C THR A 223 -13.91 22.02 13.00
N TYR A 224 -14.65 23.06 13.39
CA TYR A 224 -14.30 23.99 14.47
C TYR A 224 -14.94 23.62 15.82
N GLY A 225 -15.54 22.43 15.93
CA GLY A 225 -16.16 21.97 17.17
C GLY A 225 -15.17 21.65 18.30
N PRO A 226 -15.65 21.22 19.47
CA PRO A 226 -14.79 20.75 20.56
C PRO A 226 -13.95 19.51 20.17
N TRP A 227 -12.86 19.26 20.88
CA TRP A 227 -12.01 18.06 20.67
C TRP A 227 -12.73 16.77 21.03
N LEU A 228 -13.49 16.78 22.12
CA LEU A 228 -14.42 15.72 22.48
C LEU A 228 -15.76 16.01 21.81
N PRO A 229 -16.35 15.07 21.05
CA PRO A 229 -17.60 15.30 20.34
C PRO A 229 -18.80 15.25 21.29
N THR A 230 -18.91 16.23 22.18
CA THR A 230 -19.94 16.37 23.23
C THR A 230 -20.24 17.85 23.49
N PRO A 231 -21.51 18.32 23.35
CA PRO A 231 -22.65 17.59 22.77
C PRO A 231 -22.44 17.33 21.27
N ALA A 232 -22.77 16.13 20.81
CA ALA A 232 -22.69 15.76 19.39
C ALA A 232 -23.98 16.18 18.66
N HIS A 233 -23.86 16.87 17.52
CA HIS A 233 -25.00 17.15 16.63
C HIS A 233 -25.43 15.90 15.86
N TRP A 234 -24.49 14.99 15.61
CA TRP A 234 -24.74 13.69 14.99
C TRP A 234 -23.87 12.61 15.65
N ALA A 235 -24.41 11.41 15.80
CA ALA A 235 -23.66 10.25 16.27
C ALA A 235 -24.11 8.98 15.51
N PRO A 236 -23.19 8.07 15.20
CA PRO A 236 -23.57 6.76 14.65
C PRO A 236 -24.33 5.94 15.70
N PRO A 237 -25.12 4.93 15.28
CA PRO A 237 -25.73 3.98 16.23
C PRO A 237 -24.67 3.37 17.16
N GLY A 238 -24.89 3.42 18.48
CA GLY A 238 -23.90 2.99 19.49
C GLY A 238 -22.87 4.04 19.90
N GLY A 239 -22.94 5.26 19.35
CA GLY A 239 -22.10 6.40 19.74
C GLY A 239 -20.68 6.35 19.19
N TRP A 240 -19.96 7.47 19.30
CA TRP A 240 -18.62 7.61 18.72
C TRP A 240 -17.56 6.76 19.44
N VAL A 241 -17.74 6.51 20.74
CA VAL A 241 -16.81 5.73 21.58
C VAL A 241 -16.73 4.29 21.08
N LEU A 242 -17.87 3.66 20.82
CA LEU A 242 -17.94 2.28 20.34
C LEU A 242 -17.15 2.12 19.03
N TRP A 243 -17.47 2.92 18.01
CA TRP A 243 -16.85 2.77 16.69
C TRP A 243 -15.38 3.17 16.66
N THR A 244 -14.99 4.17 17.45
CA THR A 244 -13.56 4.49 17.63
C THR A 244 -12.82 3.33 18.28
N GLY A 245 -13.41 2.71 19.30
CA GLY A 245 -12.85 1.52 19.96
C GLY A 245 -12.73 0.32 19.02
N VAL A 246 -13.80 0.00 18.28
CA VAL A 246 -13.83 -1.11 17.30
C VAL A 246 -12.78 -0.91 16.21
N TYR A 247 -12.71 0.28 15.61
CA TYR A 247 -11.72 0.57 14.58
C TYR A 247 -10.29 0.50 15.12
N THR A 248 -10.05 1.06 16.31
CA THR A 248 -8.73 1.02 16.97
C THR A 248 -8.31 -0.42 17.25
N ALA A 249 -9.21 -1.25 17.79
CA ALA A 249 -8.96 -2.65 18.06
C ALA A 249 -8.65 -3.42 16.77
N ALA A 250 -9.40 -3.19 15.69
CA ALA A 250 -9.15 -3.80 14.39
C ALA A 250 -7.80 -3.38 13.79
N ALA A 251 -7.46 -2.08 13.84
CA ALA A 251 -6.19 -1.56 13.35
C ALA A 251 -4.99 -2.16 14.11
N ILE A 252 -5.10 -2.25 15.45
CA ILE A 252 -4.07 -2.89 16.28
C ILE A 252 -3.98 -4.38 15.94
N ALA A 253 -5.11 -5.09 15.84
CA ALA A 253 -5.13 -6.52 15.52
C ALA A 253 -4.44 -6.83 14.19
N LEU A 254 -4.58 -5.96 13.18
CA LEU A 254 -3.86 -6.08 11.91
C LEU A 254 -2.34 -5.83 12.03
N ALA A 255 -1.90 -4.98 12.96
CA ALA A 255 -0.48 -4.69 13.18
C ALA A 255 0.21 -5.71 14.12
N LEU A 256 -0.54 -6.40 14.99
CA LEU A 256 -0.01 -7.35 15.98
C LEU A 256 0.91 -8.43 15.38
N PRO A 257 0.59 -9.09 14.25
CA PRO A 257 1.46 -10.10 13.67
C PRO A 257 2.84 -9.55 13.28
N ALA A 258 2.92 -8.30 12.85
CA ALA A 258 4.18 -7.64 12.51
C ALA A 258 5.02 -7.28 13.75
N LEU A 259 4.36 -7.05 14.90
CA LEU A 259 5.01 -6.72 16.17
C LEU A 259 5.50 -7.97 16.94
N VAL A 260 4.81 -9.11 16.79
CA VAL A 260 5.05 -10.33 17.59
C VAL A 260 6.05 -11.30 16.91
N ARG A 261 6.14 -11.29 15.57
CA ARG A 261 6.92 -12.28 14.79
C ARG A 261 8.43 -12.32 15.04
N ASP A 262 8.99 -11.38 15.79
CA ASP A 262 10.42 -11.33 16.11
C ASP A 262 10.78 -11.94 17.48
N ARG A 263 9.80 -12.53 18.17
CA ARG A 263 10.02 -13.15 19.49
C ARG A 263 10.27 -14.66 19.45
N VAL A 264 10.24 -15.31 18.29
CA VAL A 264 10.64 -16.74 18.20
C VAL A 264 12.17 -16.79 18.22
N PRO A 265 12.81 -17.26 19.31
CA PRO A 265 14.25 -17.44 19.33
C PRO A 265 14.62 -18.45 18.24
N ALA A 266 15.71 -18.18 17.51
CA ALA A 266 16.31 -19.22 16.67
C ALA A 266 16.55 -20.44 17.57
N ALA A 267 16.03 -21.60 17.18
CA ALA A 267 16.34 -22.85 17.86
C ALA A 267 17.87 -22.96 17.99
N PRO A 268 18.41 -23.39 19.15
CA PRO A 268 19.83 -23.59 19.30
C PRO A 268 20.33 -24.47 18.16
N GLU A 269 21.38 -24.02 17.49
CA GLU A 269 22.05 -24.78 16.44
C GLU A 269 22.46 -26.14 17.05
N PRO A 270 22.06 -27.29 16.47
CA PRO A 270 22.25 -28.60 17.10
C PRO A 270 23.73 -28.91 17.40
N ALA A 271 24.65 -28.29 16.67
CA ALA A 271 26.09 -28.40 16.91
C ALA A 271 26.54 -27.76 18.24
N LYS A 272 25.88 -26.69 18.70
CA LYS A 272 26.23 -26.01 19.96
C LYS A 272 25.64 -26.73 21.18
N ALA A 273 24.43 -27.26 21.04
CA ALA A 273 23.80 -28.10 22.07
C ALA A 273 24.55 -29.43 22.28
N ALA A 274 25.10 -30.02 21.21
CA ALA A 274 25.95 -31.21 21.31
C ALA A 274 27.29 -30.89 22.00
N ALA A 275 27.94 -29.77 21.66
CA ALA A 275 29.20 -29.37 22.29
C ALA A 275 29.05 -29.02 23.79
N ASP A 276 27.96 -28.35 24.16
CA ASP A 276 27.68 -28.02 25.57
C ASP A 276 27.26 -29.27 26.38
N ALA A 277 26.63 -30.27 25.76
CA ALA A 277 26.33 -31.55 26.38
C ALA A 277 27.59 -32.40 26.61
N ASP A 278 28.52 -32.41 25.65
CA ASP A 278 29.78 -33.15 25.73
C ASP A 278 30.69 -32.57 26.84
N LEU A 279 30.77 -31.24 26.95
CA LEU A 279 31.51 -30.56 28.04
C LEU A 279 30.92 -30.80 29.43
N GLY A 280 29.61 -31.03 29.54
CA GLY A 280 28.95 -31.35 30.80
C GLY A 280 29.22 -32.76 31.31
N ASP A 281 29.56 -33.70 30.42
CA ASP A 281 29.82 -35.11 30.76
C ASP A 281 31.28 -35.33 31.19
N PHE A 282 32.23 -34.63 30.59
CA PHE A 282 33.65 -34.65 31.02
C PHE A 282 33.89 -34.10 32.42
N ALA A 283 33.01 -33.21 32.92
CA ALA A 283 33.12 -32.63 34.26
C ALA A 283 32.64 -33.57 35.39
N ARG A 284 32.07 -34.75 35.08
CA ARG A 284 31.52 -35.70 36.06
C ARG A 284 32.40 -36.93 36.33
N VAL A 285 33.62 -36.98 35.80
CA VAL A 285 34.56 -38.05 36.14
C VAL A 285 35.19 -37.74 37.50
N THR A 286 34.63 -38.30 38.57
CA THR A 286 35.22 -38.32 39.91
C THR A 286 36.55 -39.10 39.91
N PRO A 287 37.58 -38.65 40.65
CA PRO A 287 38.83 -39.39 40.75
C PRO A 287 38.60 -40.61 41.67
N VAL A 288 38.81 -41.80 41.12
CA VAL A 288 38.85 -43.05 41.89
C VAL A 288 40.11 -43.02 42.78
N ARG A 289 39.91 -43.15 44.09
CA ARG A 289 40.97 -43.43 45.08
C ARG A 289 41.14 -44.93 45.25
#